data_AF-A0A2N5GL19-F1
#
_entry.id   AF-A0A2N5GL19-F1
#
_cell.length_a   1.000
_cell.length_b   1.000
_cell.length_c   1.000
_cell.angle_alpha   90.00
_cell.angle_beta   90.00
_cell.angle_gamma   90.00
#
_symmetry.space_group_name_H-M   'P 1'
#
loop_
_entity.id
_entity.type
_entity.pdbx_description
1 polymer ?
#
loop_
_entity_poly.entity_id
_entity_poly.type
_entity_poly.pdbx_seq_one_letter_code
_entity_poly.pdbx_strand_id
1 'polypeptide(L)' 'MDLEMEHIQQIMDQLPDGIIVMNEKRVIYFMNLKARELTGWEIGDKVPYCTYCHHREVEDDEERCLK' A
#
# COMPACT_ATOMS: atom_id res chain seq x y z
N MET A 1 19.91 -15.34 -0.38
CA MET A 1 18.85 -14.46 -0.87
C MET A 1 17.82 -15.37 -1.50
N ASP A 2 16.60 -15.41 -0.95
CA ASP A 2 15.62 -16.45 -1.25
C ASP A 2 15.07 -16.29 -2.67
N LEU A 3 15.41 -17.22 -3.57
CA LEU A 3 15.05 -17.20 -4.99
C LEU A 3 13.55 -17.00 -5.22
N GLU A 4 12.73 -17.51 -4.31
CA GLU A 4 11.27 -17.40 -4.36
C GLU A 4 10.80 -15.94 -4.22
N MET A 5 11.44 -15.15 -3.35
CA MET A 5 11.07 -13.76 -3.12
C MET A 5 11.41 -12.87 -4.32
N GLU A 6 12.54 -13.15 -4.99
CA GLU A 6 12.92 -12.43 -6.21
C GLU A 6 11.96 -12.73 -7.36
N HIS A 7 11.52 -13.98 -7.49
CA HIS A 7 10.53 -14.36 -8.50
C HIS A 7 9.16 -13.72 -8.23
N ILE A 8 8.73 -13.69 -6.96
CA ILE A 8 7.50 -12.99 -6.56
C ILE A 8 7.61 -11.50 -6.90
N GLN A 9 8.73 -10.84 -6.58
CA GLN A 9 8.93 -9.43 -6.90
C GLN A 9 8.77 -9.16 -8.40
N GLN A 10 9.39 -9.98 -9.26
CA GLN A 10 9.28 -9.85 -10.72
C GLN A 10 7.83 -9.93 -11.21
N ILE A 11 7.07 -10.89 -10.69
CA ILE A 11 5.64 -11.04 -11.05
C ILE A 11 4.85 -9.82 -10.59
N MET A 12 5.06 -9.38 -9.34
CA MET A 12 4.35 -8.22 -8.78
C MET A 12 4.67 -6.92 -9.54
N ASP A 13 5.90 -6.77 -10.05
CA ASP A 13 6.32 -5.60 -10.82
C ASP A 13 5.69 -5.52 -12.22
N GLN A 14 5.16 -6.64 -12.75
CA GLN A 14 4.42 -6.63 -14.02
C GLN A 14 2.95 -6.24 -13.87
N LEU A 15 2.44 -6.16 -12.63
CA LEU A 15 1.04 -5.81 -12.41
C LEU A 15 0.78 -4.32 -12.69
N PRO A 16 -0.32 -3.99 -13.38
CA PRO A 16 -0.67 -2.59 -13.69
C PRO A 16 -1.14 -1.81 -12.45
N ASP A 17 -1.50 -2.52 -11.38
CA ASP A 17 -1.89 -1.96 -10.09
C ASP A 17 -0.71 -1.84 -9.13
N GLY A 18 -0.77 -0.83 -8.27
CA GLY A 18 0.20 -0.66 -7.19
C GLY A 18 -0.10 -1.62 -6.03
N ILE A 19 0.91 -2.40 -5.62
CA ILE A 19 0.85 -3.26 -4.44
C ILE A 19 1.73 -2.69 -3.33
N ILE A 20 1.14 -2.51 -2.16
CA ILE A 20 1.81 -2.09 -0.93
C ILE A 20 1.49 -3.12 0.15
N VAL A 21 2.52 -3.62 0.82
CA VAL A 21 2.34 -4.39 2.05
C VAL A 21 2.99 -3.63 3.21
N MET A 22 2.22 -3.45 4.28
CA MET A 22 2.57 -2.64 5.43
C MET A 22 2.20 -3.36 6.73
N ASN A 23 2.87 -3.00 7.82
CA ASN A 23 2.52 -3.50 9.15
C ASN A 23 1.35 -2.72 9.77
N GLU A 24 0.93 -3.13 10.97
CA GLU A 24 -0.16 -2.49 11.73
C GLU A 24 0.12 -1.00 12.06
N LYS A 25 1.40 -0.59 12.11
CA LYS A 25 1.80 0.82 12.28
C LYS A 25 1.84 1.60 10.96
N ARG A 26 1.32 0.98 9.89
CA ARG A 26 1.25 1.50 8.51
C ARG A 26 2.61 1.81 7.89
N VAL A 27 3.65 1.14 8.38
CA VAL A 27 5.01 1.22 7.82
C VAL A 27 5.14 0.19 6.71
N ILE A 28 5.54 0.65 5.54
CA ILE A 28 5.69 -0.15 4.34
C ILE A 28 6.91 -1.08 4.48
N TYR A 29 6.72 -2.36 4.20
CA TYR A 29 7.81 -3.35 4.14
C TYR A 29 7.95 -4.04 2.77
N PHE A 30 6.96 -3.88 1.87
CA PHE A 30 7.05 -4.31 0.48
C PHE A 30 6.29 -3.34 -0.43
N MET A 31 6.86 -3.07 -1.61
CA MET A 31 6.20 -2.36 -2.69
C MET A 31 6.65 -2.93 -4.04
N ASN A 32 5.71 -3.09 -4.96
CA ASN A 32 6.04 -3.29 -6.37
C ASN A 32 6.47 -1.96 -7.03
N LEU A 33 7.05 -2.04 -8.23
CA LEU A 33 7.47 -0.89 -9.02
C LEU A 33 6.31 0.09 -9.22
N LYS A 34 5.13 -0.42 -9.57
CA LYS A 34 3.96 0.39 -9.88
C LYS A 34 3.48 1.23 -8.70
N ALA A 35 3.53 0.70 -7.47
CA ALA A 35 3.18 1.45 -6.27
C ALA A 35 4.14 2.62 -6.02
N ARG A 36 5.45 2.43 -6.24
CA ARG A 36 6.44 3.51 -6.10
C ARG A 36 6.20 4.61 -7.13
N GLU A 37 5.95 4.25 -8.39
CA GLU A 37 5.64 5.22 -9.45
C GLU A 37 4.38 6.04 -9.17
N LEU A 38 3.32 5.42 -8.67
CA LEU A 38 2.04 6.08 -8.43
C LEU A 38 2.04 7.00 -7.21
N THR A 39 2.81 6.64 -6.17
CA THR A 39 2.74 7.30 -4.86
C THR A 39 3.97 8.13 -4.51
N GLY A 40 5.13 7.79 -5.08
CA GLY A 40 6.43 8.34 -4.69
C GLY A 40 6.89 7.89 -3.30
N TRP A 41 6.23 6.92 -2.67
CA TRP A 41 6.64 6.38 -1.37
C TRP A 41 7.72 5.30 -1.51
N GLU A 42 8.47 5.12 -0.44
CA GLU A 42 9.55 4.14 -0.33
C GLU A 42 9.32 3.14 0.82
N ILE A 43 10.10 2.05 0.80
CA ILE A 43 10.11 1.11 1.93
C ILE A 43 10.55 1.83 3.20
N GLY A 44 9.78 1.67 4.28
CA GLY A 44 9.96 2.38 5.54
C GLY A 44 9.10 3.63 5.71
N ASP A 45 8.51 4.16 4.64
CA ASP A 45 7.55 5.25 4.74
C ASP A 45 6.25 4.80 5.42
N LYS A 46 5.50 5.79 5.92
CA LYS A 46 4.16 5.58 6.48
C LYS A 46 3.10 5.90 5.44
N VAL A 47 2.22 4.93 5.18
CA VAL A 47 1.03 5.15 4.37
C VAL A 47 0.11 6.12 5.12
N PRO A 48 -0.22 7.30 4.58
CA PRO A 48 -1.13 8.25 5.20
C PRO A 48 -2.54 7.69 5.21
N TYR A 49 -3.40 8.20 6.08
CA TYR A 49 -4.81 7.84 6.00
C TYR A 49 -5.41 8.51 4.76
N CYS A 50 -6.33 7.81 4.12
CA CYS A 50 -7.00 8.31 2.94
C CYS A 50 -7.75 9.61 3.32
N THR A 51 -7.31 10.73 2.76
CA THR A 51 -7.93 12.05 2.97
C THR A 51 -9.40 12.02 2.58
N TYR A 52 -9.77 11.28 1.55
CA TYR A 52 -11.18 11.06 1.19
C TYR A 52 -11.96 10.37 2.32
N CYS A 53 -11.44 9.29 2.90
CA CYS A 53 -12.11 8.59 4.00
C CYS A 53 -12.24 9.44 5.26
N HIS A 54 -11.46 10.52 5.42
CA HIS A 54 -11.60 11.46 6.52
C HIS A 54 -12.63 12.56 6.29
N HIS A 55 -12.83 12.98 5.04
CA HIS A 55 -13.66 14.14 4.73
C HIS A 55 -15.03 13.78 4.12
N ARG A 56 -15.25 12.53 3.70
CA ARG A 56 -16.56 12.11 3.19
C ARG A 56 -17.60 12.07 4.32
N GLU A 57 -18.83 12.47 3.99
CA GLU A 57 -20.02 12.13 4.78
C GLU A 57 -20.18 10.61 4.80
N VAL A 58 -20.53 10.06 5.97
CA VAL A 58 -20.78 8.63 6.16
C VAL A 58 -22.09 8.48 6.90
N GLU A 59 -22.89 7.50 6.51
CA GLU A 59 -24.10 7.10 7.24
C GLU A 59 -23.72 6.31 8.51
N ASP A 60 -24.69 6.12 9.42
CA ASP A 60 -24.46 5.49 10.73
C ASP A 60 -23.89 4.05 10.66
N ASP A 61 -24.04 3.37 9.52
CA ASP A 61 -23.60 2.00 9.26
C ASP A 61 -22.37 1.90 8.33
N GLU A 62 -21.81 3.03 7.90
CA GLU A 62 -20.64 3.05 7.02
C GLU A 62 -19.31 3.09 7.79
N GLU A 63 -18.50 2.06 7.58
CA GLU A 63 -17.14 1.99 8.09
C GLU A 63 -16.21 3.02 7.40
N ARG A 64 -15.24 3.56 8.17
CA ARG A 64 -14.10 4.33 7.64
C ARG A 64 -12.86 3.45 7.64
N CYS A 65 -11.87 3.75 6.79
CA CYS A 65 -10.56 3.10 6.90
C CYS A 65 -10.08 3.19 8.35
N LEU A 66 -9.82 2.02 8.96
CA LEU A 66 -9.50 1.90 10.37
C LEU A 66 -8.26 2.73 10.72
N LYS A 67 -8.36 3.50 11.81
CA LYS A 67 -7.23 4.23 12.40
C LYS A 67 -6.21 3.26 12.97
#